data_AF-A0A382CC93-F1
#
_entry.id   AF-A0A382CC93-F1
#
_cell.length_a   1.000
_cell.length_b   1.000
_cell.length_c   1.000
_cell.angle_alpha   90.00
_cell.angle_beta   90.00
_cell.angle_gamma   90.00
#
_symmetry.space_group_name_H-M   'P 1'
#
loop_
_entity.id
_entity.type
_entity.pdbx_description
1 polymer ?
#
loop_
_entity_poly.entity_id
_entity_poly.type
_entity_poly.pdbx_seq_one_letter_code
_entity_poly.pdbx_strand_id
1 'polypeptide(L)'
;GRYSDEAFTGSEPDWTDSDKWSAERYYRERSRTSQYYSYYYKTKDFISWVADWMLSNGYTKEDVASYKAAPEWRTRATLGGSVRALSRGMPENHKGIPEYFKTMSGIMNPEKGLRDVSEEVRNDIDEIIEIGKKIKKEKAEEQKTKVKKYKPSIQELLENKSIEMAWDIDEFVYDYDGSTKMLAGFNPQRILLIVGAKPNHAKIISKLYEPMFNEFDELLNPPDIKKLNEHEKDMHKQLKEGYSHMSKTDIKNHYKMFKMIGDACENIVLKGKATRKPRKKKVISKEKQIKSFKYLDHHADTKSISVHPTELIGANGAVVYNSKTRKLGIYHARNIDPMGLKREGSGLSVKGTTIKGFSEEKSVCKTLRKPLDQLAVFKKGAKRTIIKEFDAINSVEIKMNGRCNVHCLIIKVF
;
A
#
# COMPACT_ATOMS: atom_id res chain seq x y z
N GLY A 1 39.02 11.50 -2.92
CA GLY A 1 37.99 10.47 -3.16
C GLY A 1 38.19 9.34 -2.15
N ARG A 2 37.29 8.36 -2.05
CA ARG A 2 37.37 7.24 -1.06
C ARG A 2 38.72 6.49 -1.07
N TYR A 3 39.48 6.59 -2.18
CA TYR A 3 40.74 5.90 -2.44
C TYR A 3 41.95 6.85 -2.58
N SER A 4 41.88 8.08 -2.04
CA SER A 4 42.98 9.05 -2.18
C SER A 4 44.29 8.57 -1.54
N ASP A 5 44.19 7.68 -0.55
CA ASP A 5 45.31 7.30 0.31
C ASP A 5 45.92 5.94 -0.12
N GLU A 6 45.44 5.38 -1.24
CA GLU A 6 45.97 4.12 -1.80
C GLU A 6 47.42 4.26 -2.24
N ALA A 7 47.88 5.48 -2.52
CA ALA A 7 49.29 5.79 -2.76
C ALA A 7 50.19 5.43 -1.55
N PHE A 8 49.63 5.39 -0.33
CA PHE A 8 50.35 5.10 0.91
C PHE A 8 50.03 3.72 1.49
N THR A 9 48.78 3.25 1.38
CA THR A 9 48.35 1.94 1.91
C THR A 9 48.46 0.80 0.89
N GLY A 10 48.76 1.14 -0.37
CA GLY A 10 48.67 0.29 -1.56
C GLY A 10 47.21 0.00 -1.97
N SER A 11 47.06 -0.58 -3.17
CA SER A 11 45.77 -0.94 -3.77
C SER A 11 45.09 -2.11 -3.04
N GLU A 12 43.80 -2.32 -3.33
CA GLU A 12 43.02 -3.45 -2.83
C GLU A 12 43.76 -4.78 -3.04
N PRO A 13 43.79 -5.68 -2.02
CA PRO A 13 44.45 -6.98 -2.14
C PRO A 13 43.88 -7.79 -3.31
N ASP A 14 44.76 -8.17 -4.23
CA ASP A 14 44.46 -9.02 -5.38
C ASP A 14 45.15 -10.38 -5.20
N TRP A 15 44.35 -11.44 -5.23
CA TRP A 15 44.79 -12.82 -4.99
C TRP A 15 45.05 -13.59 -6.29
N THR A 16 45.01 -12.94 -7.45
CA THR A 16 45.41 -13.58 -8.71
C THR A 16 46.85 -14.12 -8.63
N ASP A 17 47.08 -15.33 -9.15
CA ASP A 17 48.38 -16.01 -9.14
C ASP A 17 48.96 -16.26 -7.72
N SER A 18 48.14 -16.24 -6.66
CA SER A 18 48.60 -16.48 -5.28
C SER A 18 49.31 -17.83 -5.08
N ASP A 19 49.03 -18.81 -5.93
CA ASP A 19 49.68 -20.13 -5.92
C ASP A 19 51.18 -20.08 -6.27
N LYS A 20 51.63 -19.00 -6.91
CA LYS A 20 53.03 -18.78 -7.33
C LYS A 20 53.79 -17.87 -6.36
N TRP A 21 53.14 -17.37 -5.31
CA TRP A 21 53.76 -16.43 -4.38
C TRP A 21 54.77 -17.14 -3.46
N SER A 22 55.70 -16.38 -2.89
CA SER A 22 56.47 -16.89 -1.77
C SER A 22 55.59 -16.95 -0.51
N ALA A 23 55.92 -17.85 0.42
CA ALA A 23 55.21 -17.96 1.69
C ALA A 23 55.26 -16.64 2.50
N GLU A 24 56.38 -15.91 2.42
CA GLU A 24 56.51 -14.57 3.01
C GLU A 24 55.52 -13.57 2.41
N ARG A 25 55.42 -13.52 1.08
CA ARG A 25 54.50 -12.63 0.39
C ARG A 25 53.05 -12.96 0.75
N TYR A 26 52.68 -14.24 0.74
CA TYR A 26 51.35 -14.70 1.16
C TYR A 26 51.02 -14.29 2.60
N TYR A 27 51.94 -14.50 3.54
CA TYR A 27 51.76 -14.14 4.95
C TYR A 27 51.56 -12.63 5.16
N ARG A 28 52.38 -11.81 4.48
CA ARG A 28 52.29 -10.35 4.56
C ARG A 28 50.99 -9.83 3.92
N GLU A 29 50.59 -10.38 2.77
CA GLU A 29 49.38 -9.95 2.07
C GLU A 29 48.10 -10.37 2.83
N ARG A 30 48.07 -11.56 3.42
CA ARG A 30 46.97 -12.01 4.31
C ARG A 30 46.82 -11.08 5.52
N SER A 31 47.92 -10.66 6.12
CA SER A 31 47.91 -9.73 7.26
C SER A 31 47.44 -8.32 6.86
N ARG A 32 47.91 -7.83 5.69
CA ARG A 32 47.53 -6.53 5.13
C ARG A 32 46.06 -6.45 4.75
N THR A 33 45.46 -7.57 4.33
CA THR A 33 44.08 -7.65 3.87
C THR A 33 43.08 -7.10 4.88
N SER A 34 43.17 -7.52 6.14
CA SER A 34 42.28 -7.03 7.20
C SER A 34 42.44 -5.53 7.45
N GLN A 35 43.67 -5.02 7.36
CA GLN A 35 43.97 -3.59 7.57
C GLN A 35 43.42 -2.73 6.43
N TYR A 36 43.60 -3.16 5.17
CA TYR A 36 43.06 -2.46 4.01
C TYR A 36 41.53 -2.32 4.11
N TYR A 37 40.81 -3.42 4.37
CA TYR A 37 39.36 -3.37 4.48
C TYR A 37 38.88 -2.56 5.68
N SER A 38 39.60 -2.60 6.81
CA SER A 38 39.31 -1.75 7.98
C SER A 38 39.48 -0.26 7.69
N TYR A 39 40.40 0.11 6.80
CA TYR A 39 40.70 1.50 6.45
C TYR A 39 39.69 2.10 5.47
N TYR A 40 39.32 1.34 4.42
CA TYR A 40 38.51 1.85 3.31
C TYR A 40 37.01 1.55 3.41
N TYR A 41 36.60 0.62 4.28
CA TYR A 41 35.24 0.13 4.36
C TYR A 41 34.68 0.17 5.77
N LYS A 42 33.34 0.20 5.84
CA LYS A 42 32.61 0.29 7.11
C LYS A 42 31.92 -1.03 7.41
N THR A 43 31.56 -1.24 8.67
CA THR A 43 30.84 -2.43 9.15
C THR A 43 29.62 -2.81 8.30
N LYS A 44 28.88 -1.83 7.77
CA LYS A 44 27.73 -2.08 6.90
C LYS A 44 28.10 -2.75 5.57
N ASP A 45 29.26 -2.40 5.00
CA ASP A 45 29.78 -3.03 3.79
C ASP A 45 30.11 -4.51 4.07
N PHE A 46 30.75 -4.79 5.22
CA PHE A 46 31.09 -6.14 5.66
C PHE A 46 29.86 -7.03 5.86
N ILE A 47 28.81 -6.51 6.51
CA ILE A 47 27.56 -7.25 6.75
C ILE A 47 26.92 -7.70 5.43
N SER A 48 26.99 -6.88 4.38
CA SER A 48 26.48 -7.25 3.06
C SER A 48 27.30 -8.41 2.46
N TRP A 49 28.63 -8.29 2.46
CA TRP A 49 29.50 -9.31 1.88
C TRP A 49 29.40 -10.65 2.62
N VAL A 50 29.34 -10.62 3.95
CA VAL A 50 29.17 -11.82 4.78
C VAL A 50 27.81 -12.47 4.49
N ALA A 51 26.73 -11.69 4.37
CA ALA A 51 25.41 -12.25 4.05
C ALA A 51 25.36 -12.90 2.66
N ASP A 52 26.02 -12.32 1.66
CA ASP A 52 26.10 -12.88 0.31
C ASP A 52 26.96 -14.16 0.29
N TRP A 53 28.07 -14.17 1.04
CA TRP A 53 28.94 -15.33 1.19
C TRP A 53 28.25 -16.47 1.93
N MET A 54 27.49 -16.18 2.99
CA MET A 54 26.69 -17.16 3.73
C MET A 54 25.73 -17.91 2.79
N LEU A 55 24.96 -17.17 1.98
CA LEU A 55 24.03 -17.78 1.01
C LEU A 55 24.74 -18.64 -0.03
N SER A 56 25.95 -18.25 -0.42
CA SER A 56 26.77 -18.98 -1.39
C SER A 56 27.43 -20.24 -0.81
N ASN A 57 27.55 -20.33 0.51
CA ASN A 57 28.24 -21.42 1.22
C ASN A 57 27.28 -22.33 2.03
N GLY A 58 26.00 -22.36 1.67
CA GLY A 58 25.03 -23.33 2.21
C GLY A 58 24.30 -22.91 3.49
N TYR A 59 24.46 -21.67 3.96
CA TYR A 59 23.66 -21.16 5.08
C TYR A 59 22.21 -20.89 4.67
N THR A 60 21.27 -21.11 5.59
CA THR A 60 19.86 -20.87 5.32
C THR A 60 19.53 -19.37 5.38
N LYS A 61 18.40 -18.97 4.78
CA LYS A 61 17.89 -17.60 4.91
C LYS A 61 17.58 -17.23 6.37
N GLU A 62 17.26 -18.21 7.20
CA GLU A 62 17.00 -18.02 8.63
C GLU A 62 18.28 -17.72 9.40
N ASP A 63 19.39 -18.38 9.04
CA ASP A 63 20.72 -18.10 9.60
C ASP A 63 21.16 -16.69 9.26
N VAL A 64 21.01 -16.26 8.00
CA VAL A 64 21.29 -14.87 7.58
C VAL A 64 20.42 -13.87 8.35
N ALA A 65 19.14 -14.19 8.57
CA ALA A 65 18.26 -13.33 9.36
C ALA A 65 18.68 -13.28 10.84
N SER A 66 19.24 -14.35 11.39
CA SER A 66 19.75 -14.41 12.76
C SER A 66 21.05 -13.65 12.90
N TYR A 67 21.99 -13.84 11.97
CA TYR A 67 23.20 -13.05 11.83
C TYR A 67 22.91 -11.53 11.78
N LYS A 68 21.96 -11.10 10.93
CA LYS A 68 21.57 -9.67 10.83
C LYS A 68 20.84 -9.13 12.06
N ALA A 69 20.35 -9.99 12.96
CA ALA A 69 19.73 -9.55 14.20
C ALA A 69 20.75 -9.26 15.31
N ALA A 70 21.99 -9.74 15.17
CA ALA A 70 23.08 -9.42 16.07
C ALA A 70 23.54 -7.95 15.92
N PRO A 71 24.17 -7.36 16.94
CA PRO A 71 24.69 -6.00 16.86
C PRO A 71 25.75 -5.83 15.76
N GLU A 72 25.67 -4.74 14.99
CA GLU A 72 26.54 -4.51 13.83
C GLU A 72 28.04 -4.62 14.17
N TRP A 73 28.48 -4.11 15.32
CA TRP A 73 29.89 -4.12 15.77
C TRP A 73 30.50 -5.53 15.93
N ARG A 74 29.67 -6.57 15.98
CA ARG A 74 30.12 -7.98 16.00
C ARG A 74 30.76 -8.39 14.68
N THR A 75 30.37 -7.76 13.57
CA THR A 75 30.99 -7.97 12.26
C THR A 75 32.24 -7.12 12.14
N ARG A 76 33.38 -7.69 12.53
CA ARG A 76 34.68 -7.01 12.50
C ARG A 76 35.23 -6.91 11.08
N ALA A 77 36.14 -5.96 10.87
CA ALA A 77 36.82 -5.78 9.59
C ALA A 77 37.63 -7.00 9.17
N THR A 78 38.12 -7.80 10.12
CA THR A 78 38.80 -9.08 9.88
C THR A 78 37.87 -10.08 9.18
N LEU A 79 36.67 -10.29 9.72
CA LEU A 79 35.66 -11.18 9.13
C LEU A 79 35.23 -10.72 7.74
N GLY A 80 34.87 -9.44 7.61
CA GLY A 80 34.45 -8.85 6.33
C GLY A 80 35.56 -8.89 5.28
N GLY A 81 36.79 -8.60 5.68
CA GLY A 81 37.97 -8.62 4.82
C GLY A 81 38.33 -10.04 4.36
N SER A 82 38.30 -11.02 5.26
CA SER A 82 38.51 -12.44 4.94
C SER A 82 37.46 -12.98 3.98
N VAL A 83 36.18 -12.67 4.20
CA VAL A 83 35.09 -13.06 3.27
C VAL A 83 35.30 -12.44 1.89
N ARG A 84 35.69 -11.16 1.84
CA ARG A 84 35.93 -10.46 0.58
C ARG A 84 37.14 -11.01 -0.16
N ALA A 85 38.20 -11.38 0.57
CA ALA A 85 39.39 -12.03 0.02
C ALA A 85 39.10 -13.44 -0.51
N LEU A 86 38.35 -14.26 0.24
CA LEU A 86 37.91 -15.59 -0.21
C LEU A 86 37.07 -15.49 -1.48
N SER A 87 36.15 -14.52 -1.54
CA SER A 87 35.30 -14.28 -2.72
C SER A 87 36.11 -13.83 -3.95
N ARG A 88 37.36 -13.39 -3.76
CA ARG A 88 38.29 -12.97 -4.82
C ARG A 88 39.40 -13.99 -5.12
N GLY A 89 39.26 -15.23 -4.61
CA GLY A 89 40.17 -16.32 -4.96
C GLY A 89 41.38 -16.47 -4.05
N MET A 90 41.36 -15.90 -2.84
CA MET A 90 42.37 -16.21 -1.83
C MET A 90 42.35 -17.73 -1.51
N PRO A 91 43.49 -18.43 -1.59
CA PRO A 91 43.58 -19.84 -1.25
C PRO A 91 43.44 -20.03 0.26
N GLU A 92 43.02 -21.21 0.70
CA GLU A 92 42.78 -21.49 2.13
C GLU A 92 44.08 -21.41 2.94
N ASN A 93 45.17 -21.90 2.36
CA ASN A 93 46.52 -21.86 2.94
C ASN A 93 47.61 -21.94 1.87
N HIS A 94 48.83 -21.58 2.24
CA HIS A 94 50.00 -21.65 1.36
C HIS A 94 50.98 -22.71 1.85
N LYS A 95 51.35 -23.67 0.98
CA LYS A 95 52.12 -24.88 1.35
C LYS A 95 53.46 -24.60 2.04
N GLY A 96 54.13 -23.50 1.68
CA GLY A 96 55.44 -23.12 2.25
C GLY A 96 55.40 -22.30 3.56
N ILE A 97 54.23 -22.09 4.16
CA ILE A 97 54.09 -21.31 5.40
C ILE A 97 54.78 -21.96 6.60
N PRO A 98 54.68 -23.29 6.83
CA PRO A 98 55.37 -23.94 7.93
C PRO A 98 56.91 -23.76 7.85
N GLU A 99 57.49 -23.87 6.65
CA GLU A 99 58.92 -23.64 6.41
C GLU A 99 59.31 -22.18 6.65
N TYR A 100 58.49 -21.23 6.21
CA TYR A 100 58.71 -19.81 6.47
C TYR A 100 58.63 -19.48 7.97
N PHE A 101 57.70 -20.08 8.71
CA PHE A 101 57.55 -19.85 10.15
C PHE A 101 58.75 -20.34 10.95
N LYS A 102 59.43 -21.42 10.51
CA LYS A 102 60.68 -21.89 11.14
C LYS A 102 61.83 -20.87 11.03
N THR A 103 61.78 -19.96 10.05
CA THR A 103 62.80 -18.90 9.88
C THR A 103 62.56 -17.69 10.78
N MET A 104 61.37 -17.58 11.40
CA MET A 104 61.01 -16.45 12.25
C MET A 104 61.20 -16.79 13.73
N SER A 105 61.94 -15.95 14.46
CA SER A 105 62.10 -16.08 15.91
C SER A 105 60.82 -15.69 16.65
N GLY A 106 60.32 -16.55 17.54
CA GLY A 106 59.19 -16.24 18.44
C GLY A 106 57.83 -16.87 18.06
N ILE A 107 57.77 -17.71 17.02
CA ILE A 107 56.57 -18.46 16.66
C ILE A 107 56.52 -19.79 17.42
N MET A 108 55.45 -20.01 18.19
CA MET A 108 55.19 -21.31 18.81
C MET A 108 54.52 -22.25 17.81
N ASN A 109 55.02 -23.50 17.70
CA ASN A 109 54.50 -24.57 16.83
C ASN A 109 54.45 -24.23 15.33
N PRO A 110 55.60 -23.90 14.68
CA PRO A 110 55.65 -23.51 13.27
C PRO A 110 55.12 -24.59 12.31
N GLU A 111 55.18 -25.86 12.71
CA GLU A 111 54.63 -27.01 11.97
C GLU A 111 53.11 -26.98 11.80
N LYS A 112 52.37 -26.23 12.63
CA LYS A 112 50.91 -26.07 12.48
C LYS A 112 50.52 -25.09 11.39
N GLY A 113 51.45 -24.26 10.92
CA GLY A 113 51.18 -23.24 9.90
C GLY A 113 50.12 -22.20 10.32
N LEU A 114 49.51 -21.56 9.32
CA LEU A 114 48.36 -20.69 9.54
C LEU A 114 47.07 -21.51 9.66
N ARG A 115 46.10 -21.04 10.43
CA ARG A 115 44.73 -21.57 10.40
C ARG A 115 44.08 -21.32 9.04
N ASP A 116 43.19 -22.20 8.64
CA ASP A 116 42.47 -22.06 7.37
C ASP A 116 41.43 -20.94 7.48
N VAL A 117 41.46 -20.01 6.52
CA VAL A 117 40.61 -18.82 6.57
C VAL A 117 39.12 -19.18 6.51
N SER A 118 38.77 -20.21 5.73
CA SER A 118 37.41 -20.73 5.62
C SER A 118 36.86 -21.21 6.96
N GLU A 119 37.69 -21.83 7.81
CA GLU A 119 37.28 -22.29 9.14
C GLU A 119 37.12 -21.12 10.11
N GLU A 120 38.05 -20.16 10.10
CA GLU A 120 37.96 -18.95 10.93
C GLU A 120 36.68 -18.16 10.63
N VAL A 121 36.35 -17.98 9.34
CA VAL A 121 35.14 -17.27 8.89
C VAL A 121 33.87 -17.99 9.33
N ARG A 122 33.81 -19.33 9.20
CA ARG A 122 32.63 -20.10 9.62
C ARG A 122 32.41 -20.02 11.13
N ASN A 123 33.47 -20.19 11.92
CA ASN A 123 33.40 -20.09 13.39
C ASN A 123 32.88 -18.72 13.83
N ASP A 124 33.43 -17.64 13.26
CA ASP A 124 32.99 -16.27 13.56
C ASP A 124 31.51 -16.04 13.19
N ILE A 125 31.07 -16.55 12.03
CA ILE A 125 29.68 -16.42 11.58
C ILE A 125 28.74 -17.19 12.51
N ASP A 126 29.09 -18.42 12.89
CA ASP A 126 28.28 -19.28 13.74
C ASP A 126 28.11 -18.68 15.14
N GLU A 127 29.18 -18.12 15.72
CA GLU A 127 29.11 -17.37 16.99
C GLU A 127 28.14 -16.17 16.89
N ILE A 128 28.19 -15.41 15.80
CA ILE A 128 27.31 -14.25 15.58
C ILE A 128 25.86 -14.70 15.41
N ILE A 129 25.61 -15.79 14.69
CA ILE A 129 24.27 -16.37 14.52
C ILE A 129 23.69 -16.75 15.87
N GLU A 130 24.44 -17.43 16.73
CA GLU A 130 23.96 -17.86 18.06
C GLU A 130 23.58 -16.66 18.95
N ILE A 131 24.36 -15.59 18.89
CA ILE A 131 24.03 -14.32 19.58
C ILE A 131 22.75 -13.71 18.99
N GLY A 132 22.63 -13.70 17.67
CA GLY A 132 21.44 -13.23 16.97
C GLY A 132 20.17 -14.00 17.33
N LYS A 133 20.26 -15.33 17.48
CA LYS A 133 19.17 -16.20 17.94
C LYS A 133 18.73 -15.85 19.36
N LYS A 134 19.68 -15.62 20.29
CA LYS A 134 19.37 -15.20 21.67
C LYS A 134 18.62 -13.86 21.71
N ILE A 135 19.09 -12.86 20.97
CA ILE A 135 18.44 -11.53 20.89
C ILE A 135 17.03 -11.62 20.30
N LYS A 136 16.83 -12.47 19.28
CA LYS A 136 15.49 -12.70 18.72
C LYS A 136 14.53 -13.29 19.75
N LYS A 137 15.01 -14.24 20.56
CA LYS A 137 14.22 -14.86 21.63
C LYS A 137 13.83 -13.85 22.71
N GLU A 138 14.79 -13.06 23.19
CA GLU A 138 14.55 -11.99 24.19
C GLU A 138 13.57 -10.94 23.68
N LYS A 139 13.72 -10.48 22.42
CA LYS A 139 12.78 -9.53 21.80
C LYS A 139 11.37 -10.11 21.64
N ALA A 140 11.25 -11.40 21.36
CA ALA A 140 9.96 -12.08 21.26
C ALA A 140 9.27 -12.20 22.64
N GLU A 141 10.05 -12.44 23.70
CA GLU A 141 9.55 -12.47 25.08
C GLU A 141 9.13 -11.07 25.55
N GLU A 142 9.91 -10.01 25.31
CA GLU A 142 9.52 -8.63 25.62
C GLU A 142 8.25 -8.18 24.88
N GLN A 143 8.05 -8.62 23.63
CA GLN A 143 6.83 -8.31 22.87
C GLN A 143 5.58 -8.98 23.46
N LYS A 144 5.71 -10.14 24.11
CA LYS A 144 4.59 -10.80 24.81
C LYS A 144 4.23 -10.05 26.09
N THR A 145 5.21 -9.46 26.77
CA THR A 145 5.02 -8.78 28.07
C THR A 145 4.51 -7.34 27.93
N LYS A 146 4.70 -6.68 26.77
CA LYS A 146 4.11 -5.37 26.50
C LYS A 146 2.60 -5.48 26.31
N VAL A 147 1.84 -5.33 27.40
CA VAL A 147 0.39 -5.06 27.39
C VAL A 147 0.13 -3.96 26.35
N LYS A 148 -0.62 -4.29 25.29
CA LYS A 148 -0.99 -3.32 24.26
C LYS A 148 -1.78 -2.20 24.95
N LYS A 149 -1.16 -1.02 25.13
CA LYS A 149 -1.86 0.17 25.62
C LYS A 149 -3.13 0.37 24.78
N TYR A 150 -4.29 0.45 25.42
CA TYR A 150 -5.57 0.64 24.75
C TYR A 150 -5.52 1.89 23.88
N LYS A 151 -5.93 1.76 22.61
CA LYS A 151 -6.04 2.86 21.66
C LYS A 151 -7.51 2.96 21.25
N PRO A 152 -8.24 3.99 21.71
CA PRO A 152 -9.62 4.19 21.30
C PRO A 152 -9.73 4.26 19.77
N SER A 153 -10.74 3.61 19.24
CA SER A 153 -11.17 3.71 17.85
C SER A 153 -11.75 5.09 17.55
N ILE A 154 -11.84 5.43 16.27
CA ILE A 154 -12.46 6.69 15.83
C ILE A 154 -13.94 6.77 16.24
N GLN A 155 -14.63 5.63 16.31
CA GLN A 155 -16.03 5.57 16.75
C GLN A 155 -16.15 5.89 18.24
N GLU A 156 -15.34 5.26 19.08
CA GLU A 156 -15.32 5.53 20.52
C GLU A 156 -14.94 6.99 20.82
N LEU A 157 -13.97 7.55 20.08
CA LEU A 157 -13.63 8.99 20.22
C LEU A 157 -14.79 9.91 19.84
N LEU A 158 -15.53 9.55 18.79
CA LEU A 158 -16.69 10.31 18.34
C LEU A 158 -17.84 10.24 19.35
N GLU A 159 -18.08 9.06 19.92
CA GLU A 159 -19.09 8.84 20.96
C GLU A 159 -18.74 9.60 22.24
N ASN A 160 -17.53 9.45 22.76
CA ASN A 160 -17.07 10.17 23.95
C ASN A 160 -17.20 11.68 23.78
N LYS A 161 -16.82 12.21 22.60
CA LYS A 161 -16.95 13.64 22.35
C LYS A 161 -18.40 14.09 22.22
N SER A 162 -19.28 13.22 21.72
CA SER A 162 -20.71 13.50 21.61
C SER A 162 -21.39 13.54 22.98
N ILE A 163 -20.99 12.63 23.88
CA ILE A 163 -21.43 12.63 25.28
C ILE A 163 -20.97 13.92 25.98
N GLU A 164 -19.70 14.31 25.82
CA GLU A 164 -19.18 15.57 26.35
C GLU A 164 -19.96 16.80 25.85
N MET A 165 -20.35 16.80 24.57
CA MET A 165 -21.16 17.87 23.98
C MET A 165 -22.62 17.87 24.47
N ALA A 166 -23.08 16.79 25.08
CA ALA A 166 -24.44 16.64 25.61
C ALA A 166 -24.54 16.97 27.10
N TRP A 167 -23.44 17.25 27.80
CA TRP A 167 -23.44 17.50 29.25
C TRP A 167 -24.42 18.59 29.70
N ASP A 168 -24.45 19.75 29.05
CA ASP A 168 -25.41 20.82 29.39
C ASP A 168 -26.88 20.40 29.15
N ILE A 169 -27.10 19.45 28.22
CA ILE A 169 -28.43 18.86 27.98
C ILE A 169 -28.75 17.85 29.08
N ASP A 170 -27.80 16.99 29.45
CA ASP A 170 -27.96 16.00 30.52
C ASP A 170 -28.22 16.68 31.87
N GLU A 171 -27.49 17.75 32.19
CA GLU A 171 -27.70 18.56 33.40
C GLU A 171 -29.12 19.12 33.44
N PHE A 172 -29.60 19.70 32.32
CA PHE A 172 -30.97 20.18 32.22
C PHE A 172 -32.00 19.06 32.39
N VAL A 173 -31.78 17.90 31.76
CA VAL A 173 -32.69 16.74 31.86
C VAL A 173 -32.74 16.21 33.29
N TYR A 174 -31.62 16.19 34.01
CA TYR A 174 -31.53 15.73 35.39
C TYR A 174 -32.26 16.68 36.37
N ASP A 175 -32.09 17.99 36.20
CA ASP A 175 -32.72 19.00 37.05
C ASP A 175 -34.17 19.35 36.64
N TYR A 176 -34.71 18.67 35.63
CA TYR A 176 -36.00 19.01 35.07
C TYR A 176 -37.16 18.71 36.04
N ASP A 177 -37.89 19.76 36.41
CA ASP A 177 -38.99 19.70 37.38
C ASP A 177 -40.36 19.32 36.79
N GLY A 178 -40.42 18.96 35.49
CA GLY A 178 -41.68 18.70 34.79
C GLY A 178 -42.48 19.96 34.43
N SER A 179 -42.00 21.17 34.76
CA SER A 179 -42.71 22.42 34.52
C SER A 179 -42.54 22.94 33.09
N THR A 180 -43.54 23.67 32.59
CA THR A 180 -43.45 24.38 31.32
C THR A 180 -42.54 25.61 31.39
N LYS A 181 -42.26 26.11 32.60
CA LYS A 181 -41.43 27.29 32.83
C LYS A 181 -39.96 26.99 32.54
N MET A 182 -39.44 25.86 33.01
CA MET A 182 -38.09 25.43 32.67
C MET A 182 -37.94 25.16 31.16
N LEU A 183 -38.94 24.55 30.51
CA LEU A 183 -38.90 24.30 29.06
C LEU A 183 -38.85 25.57 28.22
N ALA A 184 -39.41 26.68 28.69
CA ALA A 184 -39.37 27.96 27.96
C ALA A 184 -37.94 28.51 27.83
N GLY A 185 -37.06 28.20 28.80
CA GLY A 185 -35.64 28.57 28.76
C GLY A 185 -34.76 27.56 28.03
N PHE A 186 -35.27 26.36 27.77
CA PHE A 186 -34.49 25.27 27.20
C PHE A 186 -34.39 25.37 25.68
N ASN A 187 -33.16 25.57 25.17
CA ASN A 187 -32.88 25.60 23.74
C ASN A 187 -31.72 24.65 23.40
N PRO A 188 -32.01 23.35 23.21
CA PRO A 188 -30.99 22.34 22.92
C PRO A 188 -30.24 22.63 21.63
N GLN A 189 -30.89 23.25 20.64
CA GLN A 189 -30.21 23.63 19.41
C GLN A 189 -29.13 24.68 19.64
N ARG A 190 -29.39 25.69 20.48
CA ARG A 190 -28.40 26.70 20.83
C ARG A 190 -27.24 26.09 21.61
N ILE A 191 -27.52 25.23 22.58
CA ILE A 191 -26.51 24.50 23.37
C ILE A 191 -25.57 23.74 22.44
N LEU A 192 -26.13 22.91 21.55
CA LEU A 192 -25.36 22.11 20.59
C LEU A 192 -24.55 22.97 19.59
N LEU A 193 -25.06 24.14 19.22
CA LEU A 193 -24.33 25.06 18.33
C LEU A 193 -23.15 25.72 19.05
N ILE A 194 -23.27 26.06 20.34
CA ILE A 194 -22.19 26.67 21.14
C ILE A 194 -21.02 25.71 21.28
N VAL A 195 -21.28 24.43 21.60
CA VAL A 195 -20.25 23.39 21.70
C VAL A 195 -19.71 22.93 20.33
N GLY A 196 -20.25 23.47 19.23
CA GLY A 196 -19.79 23.17 17.88
C GLY A 196 -20.17 21.76 17.40
N ALA A 197 -21.33 21.26 17.81
CA ALA A 197 -21.83 19.94 17.40
C ALA A 197 -21.98 19.85 15.88
N LYS A 198 -21.41 18.78 15.30
CA LYS A 198 -21.49 18.47 13.87
C LYS A 198 -22.61 17.45 13.63
N PRO A 199 -23.04 17.24 12.37
CA PRO A 199 -24.10 16.28 12.05
C PRO A 199 -23.87 14.86 12.61
N ASN A 200 -22.61 14.41 12.67
CA ASN A 200 -22.31 13.09 13.24
C ASN A 200 -22.44 13.06 14.77
N HIS A 201 -22.08 14.15 15.46
CA HIS A 201 -22.29 14.26 16.91
C HIS A 201 -23.79 14.30 17.21
N ALA A 202 -24.55 15.15 16.49
CA ALA A 202 -26.00 15.27 16.66
C ALA A 202 -26.74 13.94 16.49
N LYS A 203 -26.28 13.05 15.59
CA LYS A 203 -26.84 11.70 15.44
C LYS A 203 -26.60 10.81 16.67
N ILE A 204 -25.44 10.92 17.29
CA ILE A 204 -25.11 10.14 18.48
C ILE A 204 -25.89 10.68 19.67
N ILE A 205 -25.90 12.01 19.84
CA ILE A 205 -26.65 12.69 20.90
C ILE A 205 -28.14 12.35 20.81
N SER A 206 -28.74 12.40 19.62
CA SER A 206 -30.14 11.99 19.41
C SER A 206 -30.41 10.55 19.85
N LYS A 207 -29.46 9.63 19.66
CA LYS A 207 -29.60 8.23 20.08
C LYS A 207 -29.50 8.03 21.59
N LEU A 208 -28.81 8.92 22.30
CA LEU A 208 -28.72 8.86 23.77
C LEU A 208 -30.10 9.09 24.41
N TYR A 209 -30.91 9.99 23.83
CA TYR A 209 -32.24 10.36 24.36
C TYR A 209 -33.40 9.60 23.70
N GLU A 210 -33.15 8.88 22.61
CA GLU A 210 -34.17 8.11 21.88
C GLU A 210 -34.93 7.10 22.74
N PRO A 211 -34.29 6.31 23.65
CA PRO A 211 -35.02 5.39 24.52
C PRO A 211 -36.01 6.12 25.45
N MET A 212 -35.57 7.19 26.10
CA MET A 212 -36.43 7.98 26.99
C MET A 212 -37.57 8.64 26.20
N PHE A 213 -37.28 9.19 25.03
CA PHE A 213 -38.32 9.75 24.15
C PHE A 213 -39.39 8.70 23.80
N ASN A 214 -38.98 7.48 23.43
CA ASN A 214 -39.89 6.41 23.05
C ASN A 214 -40.78 5.96 24.22
N GLU A 215 -40.23 5.87 25.44
CA GLU A 215 -41.00 5.57 26.64
C GLU A 215 -42.13 6.60 26.87
N PHE A 216 -41.80 7.89 26.81
CA PHE A 216 -42.80 8.95 26.98
C PHE A 216 -43.78 9.06 25.79
N ASP A 217 -43.34 8.74 24.56
CA ASP A 217 -44.23 8.66 23.40
C ASP A 217 -45.23 7.51 23.57
N GLU A 218 -44.78 6.33 24.04
CA GLU A 218 -45.63 5.17 24.28
C GLU A 218 -46.65 5.42 25.41
N LEU A 219 -46.27 6.16 26.46
CA LEU A 219 -47.19 6.54 27.53
C LEU A 219 -48.30 7.50 27.05
N LEU A 220 -48.00 8.38 26.11
CA LEU A 220 -48.98 9.32 25.52
C LEU A 220 -49.81 8.69 24.41
N ASN A 221 -49.16 7.87 23.58
CA ASN A 221 -49.71 7.22 22.39
C ASN A 221 -49.61 5.70 22.55
N PRO A 222 -50.38 5.10 23.47
CA PRO A 222 -50.25 3.68 23.78
C PRO A 222 -50.56 2.81 22.55
N PRO A 223 -49.74 1.79 22.28
CA PRO A 223 -49.94 0.87 21.17
C PRO A 223 -51.23 0.04 21.35
N ASP A 224 -51.78 -0.44 20.22
CA ASP A 224 -52.96 -1.30 20.24
C ASP A 224 -52.61 -2.64 20.91
N ILE A 225 -53.01 -2.77 22.17
CA ILE A 225 -52.70 -3.91 23.06
C ILE A 225 -53.10 -5.24 22.42
N LYS A 226 -54.09 -5.26 21.53
CA LYS A 226 -54.53 -6.48 20.84
C LYS A 226 -53.50 -7.02 19.84
N LYS A 227 -52.61 -6.17 19.34
CA LYS A 227 -51.60 -6.50 18.32
C LYS A 227 -50.22 -6.79 18.90
N LEU A 228 -50.03 -6.57 20.20
CA LEU A 228 -48.77 -6.79 20.90
C LEU A 228 -48.58 -8.26 21.28
N ASN A 229 -47.34 -8.73 21.23
CA ASN A 229 -46.96 -10.03 21.74
C ASN A 229 -47.00 -10.07 23.29
N GLU A 230 -46.87 -11.25 23.89
CA GLU A 230 -46.99 -11.41 25.35
C GLU A 230 -45.91 -10.65 26.13
N HIS A 231 -44.69 -10.60 25.60
CA HIS A 231 -43.56 -9.88 26.18
C HIS A 231 -43.73 -8.35 26.10
N GLU A 232 -44.17 -7.82 24.95
CA GLU A 232 -44.45 -6.39 24.74
C GLU A 232 -45.58 -5.90 25.65
N LYS A 233 -46.60 -6.73 25.87
CA LYS A 233 -47.67 -6.43 26.83
C LYS A 233 -47.13 -6.33 28.26
N ASP A 234 -46.19 -7.20 28.62
CA ASP A 234 -45.56 -7.17 29.94
C ASP A 234 -44.69 -5.92 30.11
N MET A 235 -43.84 -5.62 29.12
CA MET A 235 -43.02 -4.39 29.10
C MET A 235 -43.87 -3.12 29.18
N HIS A 236 -44.99 -3.06 28.44
CA HIS A 236 -45.92 -1.93 28.50
C HIS A 236 -46.57 -1.75 29.89
N LYS A 237 -46.87 -2.86 30.58
CA LYS A 237 -47.39 -2.81 31.95
C LYS A 237 -46.33 -2.31 32.92
N GLN A 238 -45.11 -2.83 32.83
CA GLN A 238 -43.98 -2.38 33.64
C GLN A 238 -43.70 -0.88 33.43
N LEU A 239 -43.78 -0.40 32.18
CA LEU A 239 -43.63 1.02 31.86
C LEU A 239 -44.70 1.88 32.55
N LYS A 240 -45.98 1.48 32.45
CA LYS A 240 -47.08 2.19 33.11
C LYS A 240 -46.97 2.19 34.63
N GLU A 241 -46.50 1.10 35.22
CA GLU A 241 -46.25 0.99 36.65
C GLU A 241 -45.10 1.89 37.08
N GLY A 242 -43.97 1.87 36.36
CA GLY A 242 -42.79 2.68 36.68
C GLY A 242 -43.08 4.19 36.67
N TYR A 243 -43.94 4.66 35.77
CA TYR A 243 -44.31 6.07 35.65
C TYR A 243 -45.64 6.44 36.33
N SER A 244 -46.22 5.56 37.16
CA SER A 244 -47.53 5.82 37.79
C SER A 244 -47.52 6.99 38.78
N HIS A 245 -46.34 7.40 39.24
CA HIS A 245 -46.13 8.54 40.14
C HIS A 245 -46.22 9.90 39.43
N MET A 246 -46.16 9.93 38.09
CA MET A 246 -46.21 11.16 37.30
C MET A 246 -47.63 11.48 36.82
N SER A 247 -47.98 12.77 36.77
CA SER A 247 -49.26 13.18 36.18
C SER A 247 -49.22 13.11 34.66
N LYS A 248 -50.39 13.02 34.01
CA LYS A 248 -50.50 13.09 32.54
C LYS A 248 -49.89 14.38 31.96
N THR A 249 -49.94 15.47 32.72
CA THR A 249 -49.34 16.74 32.34
C THR A 249 -47.82 16.65 32.36
N ASP A 250 -47.25 16.02 33.38
CA ASP A 250 -45.80 15.85 33.52
C ASP A 250 -45.26 14.95 32.41
N ILE A 251 -45.94 13.83 32.12
CA ILE A 251 -45.60 12.93 30.99
C ILE A 251 -45.58 13.70 29.67
N LYS A 252 -46.57 14.57 29.43
CA LYS A 252 -46.64 15.41 28.23
C LYS A 252 -45.49 16.42 28.15
N ASN A 253 -45.09 16.98 29.28
CA ASN A 253 -44.00 17.94 29.34
C ASN A 253 -42.63 17.26 29.13
N HIS A 254 -42.41 16.07 29.70
CA HIS A 254 -41.22 15.26 29.45
C HIS A 254 -41.12 14.82 27.99
N TYR A 255 -42.22 14.35 27.40
CA TYR A 255 -42.28 14.09 25.96
C TYR A 255 -41.85 15.30 25.12
N LYS A 256 -42.37 16.48 25.47
CA LYS A 256 -42.03 17.73 24.76
C LYS A 256 -40.54 18.06 24.90
N MET A 257 -39.95 17.87 26.08
CA MET A 257 -38.53 18.06 26.32
C MET A 257 -37.67 17.19 25.40
N PHE A 258 -37.89 15.87 25.43
CA PHE A 258 -37.12 14.93 24.62
C PHE A 258 -37.34 15.15 23.12
N LYS A 259 -38.56 15.50 22.72
CA LYS A 259 -38.86 15.90 21.33
C LYS A 259 -38.05 17.12 20.90
N MET A 260 -37.95 18.15 21.76
CA MET A 260 -37.14 19.34 21.47
C MET A 260 -35.66 19.00 21.26
N ILE A 261 -35.12 18.04 22.02
CA ILE A 261 -33.74 17.56 21.86
C ILE A 261 -33.57 16.83 20.51
N GLY A 262 -34.49 15.92 20.18
CA GLY A 262 -34.50 15.19 18.91
C GLY A 262 -34.59 16.13 17.71
N ASP A 263 -35.57 17.05 17.71
CA ASP A 263 -35.80 18.03 16.64
C ASP A 263 -34.57 18.95 16.46
N ALA A 264 -33.93 19.37 17.56
CA ALA A 264 -32.70 20.16 17.51
C ALA A 264 -31.54 19.40 16.85
N CYS A 265 -31.37 18.12 17.20
CA CYS A 265 -30.37 17.25 16.58
C CYS A 265 -30.64 17.06 15.08
N GLU A 266 -31.89 16.82 14.70
CA GLU A 266 -32.29 16.68 13.29
C GLU A 266 -32.02 17.96 12.49
N ASN A 267 -32.34 19.13 13.05
CA ASN A 267 -32.07 20.42 12.43
C ASN A 267 -30.57 20.63 12.14
N ILE A 268 -29.68 20.24 13.05
CA ILE A 268 -28.23 20.29 12.84
C ILE A 268 -27.81 19.35 11.70
N VAL A 269 -28.40 18.15 11.63
CA VAL A 269 -28.14 17.18 10.56
C VAL A 269 -28.59 17.72 9.20
N LEU A 270 -29.79 18.29 9.12
CA LEU A 270 -30.34 18.87 7.89
C LEU A 270 -29.50 20.06 7.41
N LYS A 271 -29.12 20.97 8.31
CA LYS A 271 -28.22 22.10 8.00
C LYS A 271 -26.87 21.60 7.48
N GLY A 272 -26.32 20.55 8.07
CA GLY A 272 -25.08 19.93 7.62
C GLY A 272 -25.17 19.27 6.24
N LYS A 273 -26.31 18.67 5.90
CA LYS A 273 -26.57 18.13 4.56
C LYS A 273 -26.65 19.24 3.53
N ALA A 274 -27.39 20.31 3.81
CA ALA A 274 -27.58 21.45 2.91
C ALA A 274 -26.27 22.20 2.62
N THR A 275 -25.38 22.34 3.61
CA THR A 275 -24.12 23.08 3.48
C THR A 275 -22.96 22.25 2.88
N ARG A 276 -23.17 20.94 2.64
CA ARG A 276 -22.12 20.04 2.15
C ARG A 276 -21.76 20.34 0.69
N LYS A 277 -20.65 21.05 0.47
CA LYS A 277 -20.09 21.24 -0.88
C LYS A 277 -19.68 19.89 -1.50
N PRO A 278 -20.12 19.58 -2.74
CA PRO A 278 -19.62 18.41 -3.48
C PRO A 278 -18.09 18.45 -3.58
N ARG A 279 -17.42 17.35 -3.25
CA ARG A 279 -15.96 17.28 -3.34
C ARG A 279 -15.56 17.44 -4.82
N LYS A 280 -14.69 18.41 -5.13
CA LYS A 280 -14.10 18.55 -6.46
C LYS A 280 -13.42 17.22 -6.84
N LYS A 281 -13.77 16.66 -8.01
CA LYS A 281 -13.11 15.45 -8.52
C LYS A 281 -11.65 15.79 -8.79
N LYS A 282 -10.72 14.98 -8.25
CA LYS A 282 -9.30 15.12 -8.57
C LYS A 282 -9.06 14.61 -9.99
N VAL A 283 -8.31 15.37 -10.80
CA VAL A 283 -7.84 14.92 -12.11
C VAL A 283 -6.98 13.68 -11.91
N ILE A 284 -7.37 12.56 -12.51
CA ILE A 284 -6.64 11.29 -12.41
C ILE A 284 -5.54 11.31 -13.48
N SER A 285 -4.28 11.10 -13.09
CA SER A 285 -3.17 11.01 -14.04
C SER A 285 -3.39 9.88 -15.05
N LYS A 286 -2.90 10.05 -16.29
CA LYS A 286 -3.09 9.09 -17.39
C LYS A 286 -2.63 7.67 -17.01
N GLU A 287 -1.46 7.56 -16.38
CA GLU A 287 -0.91 6.29 -15.89
C GLU A 287 -1.85 5.58 -14.91
N LYS A 288 -2.46 6.33 -13.99
CA LYS A 288 -3.39 5.77 -13.01
C LYS A 288 -4.69 5.28 -13.67
N GLN A 289 -5.11 5.89 -14.78
CA GLN A 289 -6.27 5.42 -15.55
C GLN A 289 -5.98 4.09 -16.27
N ILE A 290 -4.72 3.87 -16.67
CA ILE A 290 -4.29 2.71 -17.48
C ILE A 290 -3.76 1.55 -16.65
N LYS A 291 -3.52 1.73 -15.35
CA LYS A 291 -2.97 0.69 -14.44
C LYS A 291 -3.62 -0.71 -14.57
N SER A 292 -4.88 -0.79 -14.99
CA SER A 292 -5.62 -2.05 -15.14
C SER A 292 -5.91 -2.45 -16.60
N PHE A 293 -5.36 -1.72 -17.57
CA PHE A 293 -5.54 -1.97 -18.99
C PHE A 293 -4.69 -3.16 -19.43
N LYS A 294 -5.29 -4.11 -20.15
CA LYS A 294 -4.63 -5.30 -20.66
C LYS A 294 -4.40 -5.16 -22.15
N TYR A 295 -3.16 -5.30 -22.58
CA TYR A 295 -2.74 -5.27 -23.97
C TYR A 295 -1.48 -6.14 -24.14
N LEU A 296 -1.11 -6.40 -25.38
CA LEU A 296 0.11 -7.13 -25.75
C LEU A 296 1.18 -6.11 -26.15
N ASP A 297 2.38 -6.14 -25.58
CA ASP A 297 3.45 -5.19 -25.94
C ASP A 297 4.08 -5.50 -27.31
N HIS A 298 4.34 -6.78 -27.57
CA HIS A 298 5.00 -7.25 -28.79
C HIS A 298 4.40 -8.57 -29.28
N HIS A 299 4.25 -8.69 -30.59
CA HIS A 299 3.83 -9.93 -31.25
C HIS A 299 4.82 -10.32 -32.36
N ALA A 300 5.48 -11.45 -32.16
CA ALA A 300 6.56 -11.93 -33.02
C ALA A 300 6.07 -12.28 -34.43
N ASP A 301 4.95 -13.01 -34.55
CA ASP A 301 4.48 -13.53 -35.85
C ASP A 301 4.08 -12.43 -36.82
N THR A 302 3.63 -11.28 -36.31
CA THR A 302 3.26 -10.11 -37.14
C THR A 302 4.30 -9.01 -37.05
N LYS A 303 5.46 -9.25 -36.43
CA LYS A 303 6.55 -8.28 -36.20
C LYS A 303 6.01 -6.90 -35.77
N SER A 304 5.08 -6.90 -34.81
CA SER A 304 4.31 -5.72 -34.44
C SER A 304 4.51 -5.37 -32.98
N ILE A 305 4.88 -4.10 -32.75
CA ILE A 305 5.03 -3.49 -31.44
C ILE A 305 3.78 -2.64 -31.19
N SER A 306 3.20 -2.77 -30.00
CA SER A 306 2.05 -1.98 -29.57
C SER A 306 2.47 -0.58 -29.13
N VAL A 307 1.67 0.41 -29.47
CA VAL A 307 1.73 1.75 -28.88
C VAL A 307 1.32 1.67 -27.41
N HIS A 308 1.94 2.49 -26.57
CA HIS A 308 1.64 2.51 -25.14
C HIS A 308 0.20 3.06 -24.91
N PRO A 309 -0.61 2.45 -24.02
CA PRO A 309 -2.02 2.85 -23.87
C PRO A 309 -2.23 4.30 -23.38
N THR A 310 -1.20 4.96 -22.85
CA THR A 310 -1.24 6.39 -22.44
C THR A 310 -1.66 7.32 -23.57
N GLU A 311 -1.31 6.94 -24.80
CA GLU A 311 -1.62 7.71 -25.99
C GLU A 311 -3.10 7.61 -26.35
N LEU A 312 -3.81 6.55 -25.96
CA LEU A 312 -5.25 6.42 -26.19
C LEU A 312 -6.07 7.50 -25.48
N ILE A 313 -5.59 7.99 -24.33
CA ILE A 313 -6.34 8.97 -23.52
C ILE A 313 -6.30 10.33 -24.20
N GLY A 314 -7.46 10.77 -24.70
CA GLY A 314 -7.67 12.02 -25.42
C GLY A 314 -7.48 11.91 -26.94
N ALA A 315 -7.28 10.70 -27.47
CA ALA A 315 -7.13 10.48 -28.91
C ALA A 315 -8.48 10.57 -29.65
N ASN A 316 -8.44 10.97 -30.92
CA ASN A 316 -9.62 11.06 -31.79
C ASN A 316 -9.97 9.71 -32.41
N GLY A 317 -9.00 8.81 -32.55
CA GLY A 317 -9.21 7.43 -32.95
C GLY A 317 -8.03 6.53 -32.63
N ALA A 318 -8.28 5.23 -32.65
CA ALA A 318 -7.26 4.21 -32.40
C ALA A 318 -7.50 2.97 -33.25
N VAL A 319 -6.43 2.43 -33.82
CA VAL A 319 -6.43 1.15 -34.55
C VAL A 319 -5.91 0.07 -33.62
N VAL A 320 -6.71 -0.98 -33.46
CA VAL A 320 -6.46 -2.07 -32.52
C VAL A 320 -6.54 -3.39 -33.27
N TYR A 321 -5.60 -4.30 -33.01
CA TYR A 321 -5.55 -5.62 -33.62
C TYR A 321 -5.52 -6.71 -32.54
N ASN A 322 -6.32 -7.75 -32.70
CA ASN A 322 -6.28 -8.90 -31.81
C ASN A 322 -5.56 -10.07 -32.49
N SER A 323 -4.43 -10.50 -31.93
CA SER A 323 -3.62 -11.57 -32.55
C SER A 323 -4.33 -12.92 -32.59
N LYS A 324 -5.12 -13.25 -31.57
CA LYS A 324 -5.84 -14.53 -31.46
C LYS A 324 -7.00 -14.63 -32.45
N THR A 325 -7.77 -13.57 -32.61
CA THR A 325 -8.95 -13.58 -33.52
C THR A 325 -8.66 -13.05 -34.92
N ARG A 326 -7.46 -12.48 -35.13
CA ARG A 326 -7.03 -11.78 -36.36
C ARG A 326 -7.97 -10.64 -36.77
N LYS A 327 -8.69 -10.07 -35.80
CA LYS A 327 -9.60 -8.94 -36.03
C LYS A 327 -8.85 -7.62 -35.86
N LEU A 328 -8.93 -6.78 -36.88
CA LEU A 328 -8.51 -5.39 -36.86
C LEU A 328 -9.76 -4.52 -36.61
N GLY A 329 -9.71 -3.66 -35.62
CA GLY A 329 -10.78 -2.73 -35.27
C GLY A 329 -10.30 -1.29 -35.27
N ILE A 330 -11.17 -0.38 -35.67
CA ILE A 330 -10.93 1.05 -35.58
C ILE A 330 -11.93 1.64 -34.59
N TYR A 331 -11.42 2.32 -33.58
CA TYR A 331 -12.20 3.16 -32.68
C TYR A 331 -12.20 4.59 -33.17
N HIS A 332 -13.39 5.17 -33.26
CA HIS A 332 -13.57 6.61 -33.49
C HIS A 332 -14.18 7.25 -32.25
N ALA A 333 -13.58 8.33 -31.75
CA ALA A 333 -14.13 9.09 -30.64
C ALA A 333 -15.50 9.68 -31.02
N ARG A 334 -16.45 9.64 -30.08
CA ARG A 334 -17.77 10.25 -30.22
C ARG A 334 -17.67 11.77 -30.29
N ASN A 335 -16.90 12.33 -29.36
CA ASN A 335 -16.60 13.76 -29.29
C ASN A 335 -15.17 13.97 -29.75
N ILE A 336 -15.01 14.45 -30.99
CA ILE A 336 -13.71 14.74 -31.58
C ILE A 336 -13.21 16.07 -30.98
N ASP A 337 -11.92 16.12 -30.64
CA ASP A 337 -11.25 17.36 -30.29
C ASP A 337 -10.46 17.88 -31.49
N PRO A 338 -11.03 18.82 -32.29
CA PRO A 338 -10.37 19.35 -33.48
C PRO A 338 -9.16 20.24 -33.15
N MET A 339 -9.08 20.80 -31.93
CA MET A 339 -8.03 21.73 -31.51
C MET A 339 -7.02 21.11 -30.55
N GLY A 340 -7.19 19.83 -30.15
CA GLY A 340 -6.29 19.15 -29.22
C GLY A 340 -6.24 19.79 -27.83
N LEU A 341 -7.29 20.52 -27.45
CA LEU A 341 -7.40 21.27 -26.19
C LEU A 341 -7.65 20.37 -24.96
N LYS A 342 -7.82 19.06 -25.16
CA LYS A 342 -7.99 18.04 -24.11
C LYS A 342 -9.11 18.39 -23.12
N ARG A 343 -10.25 18.83 -23.65
CA ARG A 343 -11.43 19.17 -22.83
C ARG A 343 -11.97 17.92 -22.12
N GLU A 344 -12.58 18.10 -20.95
CA GLU A 344 -13.19 16.98 -20.24
C GLU A 344 -14.30 16.36 -21.11
N GLY A 345 -14.17 15.07 -21.41
CA GLY A 345 -15.14 14.33 -22.24
C GLY A 345 -14.89 14.35 -23.74
N SER A 346 -13.80 14.97 -24.22
CA SER A 346 -13.36 14.86 -25.61
C SER A 346 -12.32 13.75 -25.80
N GLY A 347 -12.39 13.04 -26.94
CA GLY A 347 -11.52 11.93 -27.28
C GLY A 347 -11.87 10.60 -26.59
N LEU A 348 -11.01 9.60 -26.80
CA LEU A 348 -11.11 8.30 -26.17
C LEU A 348 -10.65 8.36 -24.71
N SER A 349 -11.27 7.56 -23.85
CA SER A 349 -10.90 7.40 -22.44
C SER A 349 -10.81 5.92 -22.08
N VAL A 350 -10.11 5.59 -21.00
CA VAL A 350 -9.93 4.19 -20.57
C VAL A 350 -10.45 4.02 -19.15
N LYS A 351 -11.28 2.99 -18.93
CA LYS A 351 -11.70 2.56 -17.59
C LYS A 351 -11.53 1.06 -17.47
N GLY A 352 -10.60 0.61 -16.63
CA GLY A 352 -10.30 -0.82 -16.53
C GLY A 352 -9.61 -1.30 -17.80
N THR A 353 -10.17 -2.34 -18.41
CA THR A 353 -9.75 -2.85 -19.73
C THR A 353 -10.62 -2.35 -20.88
N THR A 354 -11.52 -1.40 -20.63
CA THR A 354 -12.49 -0.93 -21.61
C THR A 354 -12.19 0.49 -22.07
N ILE A 355 -12.11 0.68 -23.39
CA ILE A 355 -12.09 1.97 -24.07
C ILE A 355 -13.50 2.55 -24.04
N LYS A 356 -13.62 3.83 -23.64
CA LYS A 356 -14.86 4.59 -23.52
C LYS A 356 -14.79 5.86 -24.37
N GLY A 357 -15.95 6.44 -24.64
CA GLY A 357 -16.04 7.66 -25.46
C GLY A 357 -15.91 7.40 -26.96
N PHE A 358 -16.02 6.16 -27.41
CA PHE A 358 -16.08 5.82 -28.83
C PHE A 358 -17.53 5.89 -29.36
N SER A 359 -17.67 6.06 -30.68
CA SER A 359 -18.95 5.99 -31.41
C SER A 359 -19.25 4.53 -31.76
N GLU A 360 -20.38 4.01 -31.28
CA GLU A 360 -20.80 2.62 -31.51
C GLU A 360 -21.19 2.33 -32.98
N GLU A 361 -21.55 3.37 -33.72
CA GLU A 361 -21.91 3.28 -35.14
C GLU A 361 -20.67 3.27 -36.02
N LYS A 362 -19.69 4.14 -35.73
CA LYS A 362 -18.48 4.29 -36.55
C LYS A 362 -17.38 3.29 -36.19
N SER A 363 -17.41 2.72 -34.99
CA SER A 363 -16.34 1.83 -34.53
C SER A 363 -16.64 0.37 -34.85
N VAL A 364 -15.93 -0.16 -35.84
CA VAL A 364 -16.14 -1.50 -36.41
C VAL A 364 -14.83 -2.30 -36.46
N CYS A 365 -14.95 -3.62 -36.56
CA CYS A 365 -13.84 -4.53 -36.83
C CYS A 365 -14.09 -5.46 -38.01
N LYS A 366 -12.99 -5.84 -38.64
CA LYS A 366 -12.87 -6.70 -39.82
C LYS A 366 -11.79 -7.76 -39.58
N THR A 367 -11.94 -8.92 -40.20
CA THR A 367 -10.97 -10.02 -40.04
C THR A 367 -9.91 -9.95 -41.14
N LEU A 368 -8.63 -9.91 -40.76
CA LEU A 368 -7.52 -9.87 -41.71
C LEU A 368 -7.21 -11.27 -42.25
N ARG A 369 -7.06 -11.37 -43.58
CA ARG A 369 -6.66 -12.63 -44.25
C ARG A 369 -5.15 -12.80 -44.33
N LYS A 370 -4.39 -11.71 -44.48
CA LYS A 370 -2.92 -11.69 -44.51
C LYS A 370 -2.38 -10.63 -43.53
N PRO A 371 -2.36 -10.93 -42.22
CA PRO A 371 -2.07 -9.93 -41.20
C PRO A 371 -0.66 -9.35 -41.27
N LEU A 372 0.35 -10.11 -41.71
CA LEU A 372 1.74 -9.63 -41.79
C LEU A 372 1.89 -8.43 -42.74
N ASP A 373 1.38 -8.56 -43.96
CA ASP A 373 1.49 -7.52 -44.99
C ASP A 373 0.55 -6.34 -44.71
N GLN A 374 -0.68 -6.64 -44.29
CA GLN A 374 -1.72 -5.62 -44.10
C GLN A 374 -1.43 -4.73 -42.88
N LEU A 375 -0.92 -5.27 -41.78
CA LEU A 375 -0.62 -4.48 -40.57
C LEU A 375 0.49 -3.44 -40.79
N ALA A 376 1.40 -3.66 -41.74
CA ALA A 376 2.45 -2.69 -42.06
C ALA A 376 1.86 -1.37 -42.58
N VAL A 377 0.78 -1.44 -43.36
CA VAL A 377 0.08 -0.28 -43.91
C VAL A 377 -0.58 0.54 -42.80
N PHE A 378 -1.23 -0.12 -41.84
CA PHE A 378 -1.92 0.55 -40.73
C PHE A 378 -0.97 1.22 -39.72
N LYS A 379 0.28 0.74 -39.58
CA LYS A 379 1.31 1.41 -38.75
C LYS A 379 1.75 2.75 -39.35
N LYS A 380 1.98 2.79 -40.66
CA LYS A 380 2.57 3.97 -41.33
C LYS A 380 1.53 4.93 -41.90
N GLY A 381 0.35 4.44 -42.30
CA GLY A 381 -0.67 5.23 -42.98
C GLY A 381 -1.20 6.42 -42.17
N ALA A 382 -1.54 7.51 -42.85
CA ALA A 382 -2.28 8.63 -42.25
C ALA A 382 -3.75 8.25 -42.02
N LYS A 383 -4.48 9.01 -41.20
CA LYS A 383 -5.91 8.76 -40.88
C LYS A 383 -6.77 8.46 -42.12
N ARG A 384 -6.62 9.25 -43.19
CA ARG A 384 -7.40 9.07 -44.43
C ARG A 384 -7.04 7.77 -45.16
N THR A 385 -5.76 7.39 -45.16
CA THR A 385 -5.28 6.13 -45.74
C THR A 385 -5.78 4.94 -44.94
N ILE A 386 -5.69 5.01 -43.60
CA ILE A 386 -6.17 3.94 -42.71
C ILE A 386 -7.65 3.63 -42.95
N ILE A 387 -8.50 4.65 -43.04
CA ILE A 387 -9.94 4.46 -43.27
C ILE A 387 -10.18 3.82 -44.64
N LYS A 388 -9.55 4.35 -45.71
CA LYS A 388 -9.67 3.79 -47.06
C LYS A 388 -9.24 2.33 -47.15
N GLU A 389 -8.09 2.00 -46.56
CA GLU A 389 -7.55 0.64 -46.55
C GLU A 389 -8.41 -0.31 -45.70
N PHE A 390 -9.04 0.20 -44.64
CA PHE A 390 -9.97 -0.57 -43.82
C PHE A 390 -11.28 -0.86 -44.55
N ASP A 391 -11.80 0.13 -45.29
CA ASP A 391 -13.02 -0.02 -46.10
C ASP A 391 -12.81 -1.02 -47.23
N ALA A 392 -11.62 -1.05 -47.84
CA ALA A 392 -11.24 -1.98 -48.91
C ALA A 392 -11.15 -3.46 -48.47
N ILE A 393 -11.18 -3.76 -47.16
CA ILE A 393 -11.17 -5.15 -46.68
C ILE A 393 -12.54 -5.79 -46.89
N ASN A 394 -12.58 -6.82 -47.75
CA ASN A 394 -13.78 -7.60 -48.11
C ASN A 394 -14.24 -8.61 -47.03
N SER A 395 -14.28 -8.21 -45.76
CA SER A 395 -14.75 -9.06 -44.65
C SER A 395 -15.93 -8.44 -43.93
N VAL A 396 -16.78 -9.28 -43.34
CA VAL A 396 -17.97 -8.86 -42.57
C VAL A 396 -17.58 -7.89 -41.46
N GLU A 397 -18.30 -6.77 -41.39
CA GLU A 397 -18.14 -5.75 -40.36
C GLU A 397 -18.87 -6.14 -39.07
N ILE A 398 -18.16 -6.06 -37.95
CA ILE A 398 -18.69 -6.35 -36.62
C ILE A 398 -18.45 -5.14 -35.73
N LYS A 399 -19.49 -4.66 -35.03
CA LYS A 399 -19.37 -3.51 -34.11
C LYS A 399 -18.40 -3.78 -32.96
N MET A 400 -17.63 -2.76 -32.58
CA MET A 400 -16.68 -2.84 -31.47
C MET A 400 -17.37 -2.62 -30.12
N ASN A 401 -16.95 -3.36 -29.09
CA ASN A 401 -17.49 -3.28 -27.73
C ASN A 401 -16.58 -2.54 -26.73
N GLY A 402 -15.44 -2.01 -27.19
CA GLY A 402 -14.49 -1.28 -26.34
C GLY A 402 -13.57 -2.15 -25.49
N ARG A 403 -13.76 -3.47 -25.40
CA ARG A 403 -13.03 -4.32 -24.44
C ARG A 403 -11.70 -4.83 -25.01
N CYS A 404 -10.61 -4.51 -24.33
CA CYS A 404 -9.27 -5.01 -24.65
C CYS A 404 -8.89 -6.20 -23.76
N ASN A 405 -8.03 -7.07 -24.28
CA ASN A 405 -7.53 -8.28 -23.62
C ASN A 405 -6.00 -8.40 -23.80
N VAL A 406 -5.41 -9.45 -23.24
CA VAL A 406 -3.95 -9.67 -23.27
C VAL A 406 -3.40 -9.94 -24.67
N HIS A 407 -4.26 -10.19 -25.66
CA HIS A 407 -3.87 -10.43 -27.07
C HIS A 407 -4.13 -9.20 -27.95
N CYS A 408 -4.46 -8.07 -27.33
CA CYS A 408 -4.85 -6.84 -27.99
C CYS A 408 -3.63 -5.95 -28.20
N LEU A 409 -3.27 -5.70 -29.45
CA LEU A 409 -2.21 -4.78 -29.87
C LEU A 409 -2.81 -3.44 -30.27
N ILE A 410 -2.25 -2.34 -29.78
CA ILE A 410 -2.57 -0.99 -30.25
C ILE A 410 -1.61 -0.67 -31.39
N ILE A 411 -2.11 -0.64 -32.62
CA ILE A 411 -1.27 -0.47 -33.80
C ILE A 411 -0.95 1.01 -34.04
N LYS A 412 -1.95 1.87 -33.85
CA LYS A 412 -1.82 3.31 -34.08
C LYS A 412 -2.89 4.11 -33.34
N VAL A 413 -2.54 5.33 -32.96
CA VAL A 413 -3.44 6.31 -32.32
C VAL A 413 -3.36 7.62 -33.11
N PHE A 414 -4.49 8.32 -33.31
CA PHE A 414 -4.56 9.56 -34.08
C PHE A 414 -5.68 10.51 -33.62
#